data_AF-A0A7K4WPE0-F1
#
_entry.id   AF-A0A7K4WPE0-F1
#
_cell.length_a   1.000
_cell.length_b   1.000
_cell.length_c   1.000
_cell.angle_alpha   90.00
_cell.angle_beta   90.00
_cell.angle_gamma   90.00
#
_symmetry.space_group_name_H-M   'P 1'
#
loop_
_entity.id
_entity.type
_entity.pdbx_description
1 polymer ?
#
loop_
_entity_poly.entity_id
_entity_poly.type
_entity_poly.pdbx_seq_one_letter_code
_entity_poly.pdbx_strand_id
1 'polypeptide(L)'
;MAAAEPLTAFSRWYLYAIHGYFCEVMFTAAWEFVVNFNWKFPGVTSVWALFIYGTSILIVEKMYLYLKDKCNILVRCFIYTLWTYLWEFTTGLILRQFNACPWDYSQFDFDFMGLITLEYAIPWFCASFIMEQLVIRNTLRLRFDETAEPGAPTVPVALANGHVKTD
;
A
#
# COMPACT_ATOMS: atom_id res chain seq x y z
N MET A 1 -8.01 18.65 26.71
CA MET A 1 -7.99 17.42 25.88
C MET A 1 -6.55 17.24 25.42
N ALA A 2 -5.90 16.12 25.74
CA ALA A 2 -4.59 15.81 25.17
C ALA A 2 -4.72 15.74 23.64
N ALA A 3 -3.78 16.34 22.92
CA ALA A 3 -3.87 16.46 21.47
C ALA A 3 -3.51 15.11 20.85
N ALA A 4 -4.46 14.50 20.11
CA ALA A 4 -4.19 13.25 19.43
C ALA A 4 -3.07 13.44 18.38
N GLU A 5 -1.95 12.73 18.55
CA GLU A 5 -0.76 12.91 17.72
C GLU A 5 -0.83 12.09 16.41
N PRO A 6 -0.34 12.60 15.27
CA PRO A 6 -0.27 11.83 14.03
C PRO A 6 0.69 10.64 14.16
N LEU A 7 0.40 9.57 13.41
CA LEU A 7 1.31 8.42 13.36
C LEU A 7 2.70 8.85 12.86
N THR A 8 3.72 8.29 13.50
CA THR A 8 5.11 8.45 13.05
C THR A 8 5.30 7.91 11.64
N ALA A 9 6.33 8.38 10.93
CA ALA A 9 6.65 7.86 9.60
C ALA A 9 6.94 6.35 9.62
N PHE A 10 7.57 5.85 10.68
CA PHE A 10 7.87 4.43 10.84
C PHE A 10 6.60 3.59 11.03
N SER A 11 5.66 4.03 11.88
CA SER A 11 4.37 3.35 12.07
C SER A 11 3.58 3.29 10.75
N ARG A 12 3.57 4.36 9.97
CA ARG A 12 2.91 4.38 8.65
C ARG A 12 3.60 3.47 7.65
N TRP A 13 4.93 3.51 7.58
CA TRP A 13 5.72 2.60 6.75
C TRP A 13 5.42 1.13 7.07
N TYR A 14 5.33 0.77 8.35
CA TYR A 14 4.98 -0.59 8.78
C TYR A 14 3.59 -1.01 8.32
N LEU A 15 2.58 -0.14 8.49
CA LEU A 15 1.22 -0.39 8.00
C LEU A 15 1.19 -0.56 6.48
N TYR A 16 1.93 0.27 5.75
CA TYR A 16 2.04 0.18 4.30
C TYR A 16 2.76 -1.09 3.85
N ALA A 17 3.83 -1.50 4.54
CA ALA A 17 4.55 -2.73 4.26
C ALA A 17 3.64 -3.95 4.39
N ILE A 18 2.90 -4.07 5.50
CA ILE A 18 1.97 -5.18 5.72
C ILE A 18 0.86 -5.18 4.68
N HIS A 19 0.28 -4.01 4.38
CA HIS A 19 -0.81 -3.94 3.42
C HIS A 19 -0.34 -4.33 2.01
N GLY A 20 0.81 -3.81 1.56
CA GLY A 20 1.40 -4.17 0.28
C GLY A 20 1.74 -5.66 0.20
N TYR A 21 2.34 -6.22 1.24
CA TYR A 21 2.64 -7.65 1.33
C TYR A 21 1.37 -8.51 1.29
N PHE A 22 0.31 -8.11 1.99
CA PHE A 22 -0.98 -8.78 1.90
C PHE A 22 -1.54 -8.74 0.47
N CYS A 23 -1.55 -7.57 -0.18
CA CYS A 23 -2.02 -7.43 -1.55
C CYS A 23 -1.24 -8.34 -2.53
N GLU A 24 0.06 -8.42 -2.36
CA GLU A 24 0.94 -9.27 -3.17
C GLU A 24 0.63 -10.76 -3.02
N VAL A 25 0.48 -11.24 -1.78
CA VAL A 25 0.09 -12.64 -1.51
C VAL A 25 -1.29 -12.93 -2.10
N MET A 26 -2.25 -12.01 -1.95
CA MET A 26 -3.58 -12.16 -2.53
C MET A 26 -3.57 -12.14 -4.06
N PHE A 27 -2.74 -11.28 -4.66
CA PHE A 27 -2.61 -11.19 -6.11
C PHE A 27 -2.01 -12.46 -6.71
N THR A 28 -0.91 -12.97 -6.13
CA THR A 28 -0.28 -14.22 -6.57
C THR A 28 -1.22 -15.41 -6.39
N ALA A 29 -1.99 -15.46 -5.30
CA ALA A 29 -3.02 -16.47 -5.09
C ALA A 29 -4.14 -16.40 -6.14
N ALA A 30 -4.61 -15.19 -6.48
CA ALA A 30 -5.63 -15.00 -7.50
C ALA A 30 -5.11 -15.36 -8.90
N TRP A 31 -3.87 -14.99 -9.21
CA TRP A 31 -3.22 -15.33 -10.47
C TRP A 31 -3.11 -16.85 -10.65
N GLU A 32 -2.66 -17.55 -9.59
CA GLU A 32 -2.59 -19.01 -9.57
C GLU A 32 -3.96 -19.67 -9.79
N PHE A 33 -5.01 -19.11 -9.20
CA PHE A 33 -6.37 -19.59 -9.46
C PHE A 33 -6.81 -19.35 -10.91
N VAL A 34 -6.51 -18.18 -11.49
CA VAL A 34 -6.88 -17.86 -12.87
C VAL A 34 -6.18 -18.78 -13.86
N VAL A 35 -4.90 -19.07 -13.65
CA VAL A 35 -4.09 -19.90 -14.57
C VAL A 35 -4.36 -21.39 -14.38
N ASN A 36 -4.39 -21.87 -13.14
CA ASN A 36 -4.40 -23.30 -12.82
C ASN A 36 -5.74 -23.81 -12.26
N PHE A 37 -6.74 -22.93 -12.07
CA PHE A 37 -8.02 -23.23 -11.43
C PHE A 37 -7.89 -23.90 -10.05
N ASN A 38 -6.81 -23.53 -9.34
CA ASN A 38 -6.43 -24.13 -8.08
C ASN A 38 -7.20 -23.48 -6.91
N TRP A 39 -8.27 -24.13 -6.47
CA TRP A 39 -9.14 -23.68 -5.37
C TRP A 39 -8.46 -23.56 -4.00
N LYS A 40 -7.20 -23.97 -3.87
CA LYS A 40 -6.42 -23.75 -2.64
C LYS A 40 -5.90 -22.31 -2.52
N PHE A 41 -5.91 -21.53 -3.61
CA PHE A 41 -5.40 -20.16 -3.64
C PHE A 41 -4.03 -19.98 -2.97
N PRO A 42 -2.99 -20.76 -3.35
CA PRO A 42 -1.68 -20.59 -2.73
C PRO A 42 -1.06 -19.27 -3.20
N GLY A 43 -0.93 -18.32 -2.29
CA GLY A 43 -0.21 -17.06 -2.50
C GLY A 43 1.23 -17.18 -2.01
N VAL A 44 2.19 -16.87 -2.86
CA VAL A 44 3.62 -16.97 -2.54
C VAL A 44 4.27 -15.66 -2.95
N THR A 45 5.05 -15.10 -2.04
CA THR A 45 5.88 -13.93 -2.35
C THR A 45 7.15 -13.94 -1.50
N SER A 46 8.06 -13.03 -1.84
CA SER A 46 9.33 -12.84 -1.14
C SER A 46 9.18 -11.86 0.02
N VAL A 47 9.97 -12.06 1.09
CA VAL A 47 10.06 -11.13 2.21
C VAL A 47 10.52 -9.73 1.76
N TRP A 48 11.27 -9.63 0.66
CA TRP A 48 11.66 -8.35 0.06
C TRP A 48 10.46 -7.47 -0.31
N ALA A 49 9.31 -8.07 -0.63
CA ALA A 49 8.08 -7.34 -0.95
C ALA A 49 7.63 -6.40 0.17
N LEU A 50 7.85 -6.76 1.45
CA LEU A 50 7.55 -5.87 2.60
C LEU A 50 8.29 -4.54 2.46
N PHE A 51 9.59 -4.60 2.17
CA PHE A 51 10.45 -3.41 2.08
C PHE A 51 10.14 -2.62 0.81
N ILE A 52 9.93 -3.30 -0.30
CA ILE A 52 9.63 -2.69 -1.60
C ILE A 52 8.31 -1.94 -1.53
N TYR A 53 7.23 -2.59 -1.12
CA TYR A 53 5.92 -1.96 -1.06
C TYR A 53 5.81 -0.92 0.05
N GLY A 54 6.31 -1.20 1.26
CA GLY A 54 6.27 -0.24 2.36
C GLY A 54 6.96 1.08 2.01
N THR A 55 8.13 1.00 1.36
CA THR A 55 8.88 2.19 0.95
C THR A 55 8.21 2.89 -0.23
N SER A 56 7.73 2.14 -1.23
CA SER A 56 7.02 2.72 -2.38
C SER A 56 5.80 3.51 -1.95
N ILE A 57 4.93 2.91 -1.13
CA ILE A 57 3.68 3.54 -0.68
C ILE A 57 3.98 4.77 0.20
N LEU A 58 5.06 4.74 1.00
CA LEU A 58 5.48 5.91 1.77
C LEU A 58 5.92 7.08 0.87
N ILE A 59 6.55 6.80 -0.27
CA ILE A 59 6.88 7.82 -1.28
C ILE A 59 5.60 8.31 -1.97
N VAL A 60 4.70 7.41 -2.35
CA VAL A 60 3.41 7.78 -2.94
C VAL A 60 2.56 8.61 -1.98
N GLU A 61 2.65 8.39 -0.67
CA GLU A 61 2.00 9.27 0.32
C GLU A 61 2.49 10.72 0.19
N LYS A 62 3.79 10.94 0.00
CA LYS A 62 4.33 12.29 -0.24
C LYS A 62 3.81 12.89 -1.54
N MET A 63 3.74 12.08 -2.59
CA MET A 63 3.14 12.47 -3.87
C MET A 63 1.66 12.85 -3.68
N TYR A 64 0.89 12.04 -2.96
CA TYR A 64 -0.51 12.30 -2.63
C TYR A 64 -0.68 13.63 -1.91
N LEU A 65 0.10 13.89 -0.86
CA LEU A 65 0.02 15.16 -0.12
C LEU A 65 0.31 16.39 -1.00
N TYR A 66 1.16 16.24 -2.02
CA TYR A 66 1.47 17.31 -2.97
C TYR A 66 0.45 17.47 -4.10
N LEU A 67 -0.13 16.36 -4.58
CA LEU A 67 -0.98 16.30 -5.77
C LEU A 67 -2.48 16.38 -5.47
N LYS A 68 -2.92 16.05 -4.23
CA LYS A 68 -4.35 15.88 -3.89
C LYS A 68 -5.21 17.11 -4.21
N ASP A 69 -4.65 18.30 -4.10
CA ASP A 69 -5.32 19.59 -4.31
C ASP A 69 -5.09 20.17 -5.72
N LYS A 70 -4.25 19.52 -6.54
CA LYS A 70 -3.83 20.00 -7.88
C LYS A 70 -4.37 19.17 -9.03
N CYS A 71 -4.56 17.88 -8.82
CA CYS A 71 -4.92 16.93 -9.86
C CYS A 71 -6.15 16.12 -9.44
N ASN A 72 -6.97 15.71 -10.41
CA ASN A 72 -8.05 14.77 -10.15
C ASN A 72 -7.50 13.38 -9.79
N ILE A 73 -8.36 12.51 -9.25
CA ILE A 73 -7.97 11.17 -8.81
C ILE A 73 -7.39 10.30 -9.95
N LEU A 74 -7.91 10.42 -11.17
CA LEU A 74 -7.47 9.60 -12.30
C LEU A 74 -6.03 9.92 -12.71
N VAL A 75 -5.70 11.21 -12.81
CA VAL A 75 -4.34 11.67 -13.11
C VAL A 75 -3.38 11.23 -12.00
N ARG A 76 -3.79 11.29 -10.73
CA ARG A 76 -2.98 10.79 -9.62
C ARG A 76 -2.73 9.29 -9.72
N CYS A 77 -3.76 8.48 -9.97
CA CYS A 77 -3.60 7.03 -10.13
C CYS A 77 -2.70 6.67 -11.31
N PHE A 78 -2.76 7.43 -12.40
CA PHE A 78 -1.85 7.27 -13.53
C PHE A 78 -0.40 7.56 -13.13
N ILE A 79 -0.15 8.68 -12.43
CA ILE A 79 1.18 9.03 -11.91
C ILE A 79 1.70 7.93 -10.96
N TYR A 80 0.86 7.42 -10.06
CA TYR A 80 1.25 6.35 -9.14
C TYR A 80 1.57 5.05 -9.87
N THR A 81 0.83 4.72 -10.93
CA THR A 81 1.08 3.54 -11.75
C THR A 81 2.44 3.63 -12.45
N LEU A 82 2.76 4.79 -13.03
CA LEU A 82 4.08 5.04 -13.62
C LEU A 82 5.20 4.94 -12.57
N TRP A 83 4.95 5.47 -11.37
CA TRP A 83 5.87 5.33 -10.23
C TRP A 83 6.08 3.87 -9.85
N THR A 84 5.02 3.06 -9.76
CA THR A 84 5.11 1.63 -9.44
C THR A 84 5.98 0.91 -10.45
N TYR A 85 5.77 1.13 -11.76
CA TYR A 85 6.63 0.55 -12.79
C TYR A 85 8.10 0.93 -12.63
N LEU A 86 8.38 2.21 -12.40
CA LEU A 86 9.75 2.68 -12.17
C LEU A 86 10.36 2.02 -10.93
N TRP A 87 9.59 1.92 -9.84
CA TRP A 87 10.05 1.36 -8.58
C TRP A 87 10.30 -0.14 -8.66
N GLU A 88 9.38 -0.88 -9.27
CA GLU A 88 9.50 -2.32 -9.51
C GLU A 88 10.69 -2.63 -10.42
N PHE A 89 10.85 -1.90 -11.52
CA PHE A 89 12.00 -2.06 -12.39
C PHE A 89 13.33 -1.79 -11.68
N THR A 90 13.43 -0.67 -10.95
CA THR A 90 14.67 -0.29 -10.27
C THR A 90 15.03 -1.22 -9.12
N THR A 91 14.07 -1.57 -8.25
CA THR A 91 14.30 -2.54 -7.17
C THR A 91 14.60 -3.94 -7.71
N GLY A 92 13.98 -4.32 -8.83
CA GLY A 92 14.18 -5.62 -9.47
C GLY A 92 15.57 -5.72 -10.07
N LEU A 93 16.04 -4.67 -10.74
CA LEU A 93 17.41 -4.59 -11.25
C LEU A 93 18.45 -4.72 -10.14
N ILE A 94 18.23 -4.06 -8.99
CA ILE A 94 19.13 -4.13 -7.84
C ILE A 94 19.12 -5.55 -7.25
N LEU A 95 17.95 -6.11 -6.97
CA LEU A 95 17.83 -7.46 -6.38
C LEU A 95 18.33 -8.55 -7.32
N ARG A 96 18.21 -8.37 -8.64
CA ARG A 96 18.74 -9.29 -9.64
C ARG A 96 20.26 -9.45 -9.54
N GLN A 97 21.00 -8.42 -9.12
CA GLN A 97 22.46 -8.53 -8.89
C GLN A 97 22.82 -9.53 -7.79
N PHE A 98 21.88 -9.80 -6.88
CA PHE A 98 22.04 -10.73 -5.76
C PHE A 98 21.24 -12.02 -5.94
N ASN A 99 20.70 -12.27 -7.14
CA ASN A 99 19.79 -13.39 -7.42
C ASN A 99 18.58 -13.44 -6.46
N ALA A 100 18.08 -12.27 -6.06
CA ALA A 100 17.02 -12.10 -5.07
C ALA A 100 15.76 -11.43 -5.63
N CYS A 101 15.72 -11.18 -6.95
CA CYS A 101 14.57 -10.57 -7.62
C CYS A 101 13.35 -11.48 -7.49
N PRO A 102 12.24 -11.02 -6.90
CA PRO A 102 11.14 -11.92 -6.57
C PRO A 102 10.09 -12.04 -7.68
N TRP A 103 10.23 -11.25 -8.74
CA TRP A 103 9.39 -11.31 -9.93
C TRP A 103 10.19 -11.78 -11.15
N ASP A 104 9.49 -12.52 -12.01
CA ASP A 104 9.91 -12.86 -13.36
C ASP A 104 8.68 -12.82 -14.27
N TYR A 105 8.65 -11.82 -15.15
CA TYR A 105 7.56 -11.58 -16.09
C TYR A 105 7.90 -12.03 -17.52
N SER A 106 8.97 -12.80 -17.73
CA SER A 106 9.44 -13.21 -19.06
C SER A 106 8.43 -14.07 -19.85
N GLN A 107 7.34 -14.50 -19.20
CA GLN A 107 6.23 -15.24 -19.80
C GLN A 107 5.17 -14.36 -20.46
N PHE A 108 5.22 -13.03 -20.26
CA PHE A 108 4.26 -12.07 -20.80
C PHE A 108 4.79 -11.43 -22.10
N ASP A 109 3.91 -11.12 -23.03
CA ASP A 109 4.31 -10.63 -24.37
C ASP A 109 4.86 -9.19 -24.33
N PHE A 110 4.45 -8.41 -23.33
CA PHE A 110 4.87 -7.01 -23.13
C PHE A 110 5.76 -6.85 -21.89
N ASP A 111 6.62 -7.82 -21.63
CA ASP A 111 7.64 -7.73 -20.59
C ASP A 111 8.79 -6.78 -20.99
N PHE A 112 9.45 -6.22 -19.97
CA PHE A 112 10.71 -5.52 -20.15
C PHE A 112 11.77 -6.11 -19.22
N MET A 113 12.74 -6.83 -19.81
CA MET A 113 13.83 -7.54 -19.12
C MET A 113 13.36 -8.62 -18.12
N GLY A 114 12.11 -9.07 -18.24
CA GLY A 114 11.42 -9.91 -17.26
C GLY A 114 11.14 -9.21 -15.93
N LEU A 115 11.39 -7.90 -15.81
CA LEU A 115 11.32 -7.16 -14.55
C LEU A 115 10.03 -6.38 -14.35
N ILE A 116 9.36 -6.00 -15.43
CA ILE A 116 8.03 -5.40 -15.42
C ILE A 116 7.23 -5.93 -16.61
N THR A 117 5.90 -5.90 -16.55
CA THR A 117 5.02 -6.19 -17.69
C THR A 117 3.94 -5.12 -17.86
N LEU A 118 3.73 -4.64 -19.09
CA LEU A 118 2.67 -3.67 -19.39
C LEU A 118 1.26 -4.25 -19.26
N GLU A 119 1.12 -5.58 -19.29
CA GLU A 119 -0.17 -6.24 -19.08
C GLU A 119 -0.74 -5.97 -17.69
N TYR A 120 0.12 -5.65 -16.71
CA TYR A 120 -0.28 -5.33 -15.35
C TYR A 120 -0.70 -3.86 -15.16
N ALA A 121 -0.77 -3.07 -16.23
CA ALA A 121 -1.10 -1.64 -16.11
C ALA A 121 -2.48 -1.41 -15.49
N ILE A 122 -3.48 -2.20 -15.89
CA ILE A 122 -4.84 -2.11 -15.33
C ILE A 122 -4.87 -2.56 -13.86
N PRO A 123 -4.33 -3.75 -13.50
CA PRO A 123 -4.15 -4.13 -12.09
C PRO A 123 -3.45 -3.06 -11.25
N TRP A 124 -2.34 -2.50 -11.73
CA TRP A 124 -1.59 -1.47 -11.01
C TRP A 124 -2.35 -0.15 -10.86
N PHE A 125 -3.13 0.24 -11.86
CA PHE A 125 -4.00 1.41 -11.77
C PHE A 125 -5.11 1.21 -10.73
N CYS A 126 -5.76 0.03 -10.72
CA CYS A 126 -6.76 -0.32 -9.72
C CYS A 126 -6.16 -0.38 -8.31
N ALA A 127 -4.99 -1.01 -8.17
CA ALA A 127 -4.25 -1.05 -6.91
C ALA A 127 -3.88 0.36 -6.42
N SER A 128 -3.45 1.24 -7.33
CA SER A 128 -3.14 2.64 -7.03
C SER A 128 -4.35 3.42 -6.49
N PHE A 129 -5.53 3.18 -7.07
CA PHE A 129 -6.78 3.77 -6.59
C PHE A 129 -7.14 3.27 -5.18
N ILE A 130 -7.10 1.95 -4.97
CA ILE A 130 -7.37 1.32 -3.67
C ILE A 130 -6.38 1.83 -2.61
N MET A 131 -5.10 1.86 -2.94
CA MET A 131 -4.02 2.34 -2.09
C MET A 131 -4.26 3.79 -1.66
N GLU A 132 -4.60 4.71 -2.59
CA GLU A 132 -4.89 6.09 -2.18
C GLU A 132 -6.14 6.17 -1.30
N GLN A 133 -7.25 5.57 -1.74
CA GLN A 133 -8.56 5.76 -1.11
C GLN A 133 -8.68 5.06 0.25
N LEU A 134 -8.18 3.83 0.34
CA LEU A 134 -8.38 2.99 1.52
C LEU A 134 -7.16 2.96 2.44
N VAL A 135 -5.94 3.04 1.89
CA VAL A 135 -4.73 2.88 2.70
C VAL A 135 -4.21 4.24 3.13
N ILE A 136 -3.69 5.04 2.19
CA ILE A 136 -3.04 6.32 2.48
C ILE A 136 -3.98 7.28 3.20
N ARG A 137 -5.20 7.46 2.70
CA ARG A 137 -6.18 8.38 3.32
C ARG A 137 -6.55 7.99 4.75
N ASN A 138 -6.76 6.71 5.02
CA ASN A 138 -7.14 6.26 6.35
C ASN A 138 -5.94 6.26 7.30
N THR A 139 -4.77 5.82 6.85
CA THR A 139 -3.53 5.87 7.64
C THR A 139 -3.16 7.29 8.03
N LEU A 140 -3.34 8.28 7.14
CA LEU A 140 -3.12 9.70 7.45
C LEU A 140 -4.15 10.30 8.42
N ARG A 141 -5.28 9.63 8.65
CA ARG A 141 -6.31 10.03 9.64
C ARG A 141 -6.11 9.39 11.01
N LEU A 142 -5.37 8.27 11.09
CA LEU A 142 -5.05 7.63 12.35
C LEU A 142 -4.26 8.58 13.25
N ARG A 143 -4.52 8.51 14.56
CA ARG A 143 -3.83 9.28 15.60
C ARG A 143 -3.52 8.35 16.78
N PHE A 144 -2.43 8.59 17.48
CA PHE A 144 -2.18 8.00 18.79
C PHE A 144 -2.90 8.81 19.86
N ASP A 145 -3.53 8.11 20.80
CA ASP A 145 -4.06 8.70 22.02
C ASP A 145 -3.01 8.51 23.11
N GLU A 146 -2.37 9.61 23.52
CA GLU A 146 -1.33 9.60 24.56
C GLU A 146 -1.85 9.12 25.93
N THR A 147 -3.15 9.24 26.17
CA THR A 147 -3.78 8.91 27.45
C THR A 147 -4.37 7.50 27.50
N ALA A 148 -4.35 6.77 26.38
CA ALA A 148 -4.82 5.41 26.31
C ALA A 148 -3.80 4.45 26.97
N GLU A 149 -4.02 4.12 28.24
CA GLU A 149 -3.30 3.02 28.87
C GLU A 149 -3.71 1.67 28.21
N PRO A 150 -2.75 0.85 27.76
CA PRO A 150 -3.06 -0.47 27.20
C PRO A 150 -3.81 -1.34 28.22
N GLY A 151 -5.11 -1.54 28.00
CA GLY A 151 -5.96 -2.41 28.84
C GLY A 151 -6.82 -1.68 29.88
N ALA A 152 -6.75 -0.35 29.98
CA ALA A 152 -7.77 0.39 30.70
C ALA A 152 -9.09 0.32 29.91
N PRO A 153 -10.24 -0.01 30.53
CA PRO A 153 -11.51 0.02 29.84
C PRO A 153 -11.69 1.43 29.26
N THR A 154 -11.82 1.52 27.93
CA THR A 154 -12.22 2.74 27.26
C THR A 154 -13.53 3.16 27.88
N VAL A 155 -13.49 4.15 28.78
CA VAL A 155 -14.71 4.80 29.25
C VAL A 155 -15.36 5.30 27.97
N PRO A 156 -16.54 4.80 27.58
CA PRO A 156 -17.22 5.36 26.45
C PRO A 156 -17.43 6.81 26.83
N VAL A 157 -16.77 7.73 26.12
CA VAL A 157 -17.17 9.12 26.15
C VAL A 157 -18.62 9.07 25.74
N ALA A 158 -19.52 9.26 26.71
CA ALA A 158 -20.94 9.16 26.49
C ALA A 158 -21.29 10.24 25.48
N LEU A 159 -21.38 9.84 24.20
CA LEU A 159 -21.98 10.63 23.14
C LEU A 159 -23.48 10.63 23.40
N ALA A 160 -23.90 11.35 24.44
CA ALA A 160 -25.27 11.81 24.55
C ALA A 160 -25.43 12.95 23.54
N ASN A 161 -25.84 12.59 22.32
CA ASN A 161 -26.51 13.47 21.38
C ASN A 161 -25.71 14.63 20.76
N GLY A 162 -24.45 14.41 20.37
CA GLY A 162 -23.82 15.19 19.29
C GLY A 162 -23.63 16.71 19.50
N HIS A 163 -23.76 17.23 20.73
CA HIS A 163 -23.45 18.62 21.04
C HIS A 163 -22.39 18.70 22.14
N VAL A 164 -21.25 19.31 21.81
CA VAL A 164 -20.24 19.73 22.78
C VAL A 164 -20.83 20.93 23.52
N LYS A 165 -21.15 20.76 24.80
CA LYS A 165 -21.48 21.88 25.68
C LYS A 165 -20.16 22.44 26.23
N THR A 166 -19.83 23.66 25.85
CA THR A 166 -18.74 24.44 26.45
C THR A 166 -19.27 25.10 27.70
N ASP A 167 -18.70 24.75 28.86
CA ASP A 167 -18.63 25.60 30.05
C ASP A 167 -17.15 25.84 30.35
#